data_AF-A0A3C0EJY0-F1
#
_entry.id   AF-A0A3C0EJY0-F1
#
_cell.length_a   1.000
_cell.length_b   1.000
_cell.length_c   1.000
_cell.angle_alpha   90.00
_cell.angle_beta   90.00
_cell.angle_gamma   90.00
#
_symmetry.space_group_name_H-M   'P 1'
#
loop_
_entity.id
_entity.type
_entity.pdbx_description
1 polymer ?
#
loop_
_entity_poly.entity_id
_entity_poly.type
_entity_poly.pdbx_seq_one_letter_code
_entity_poly.pdbx_strand_id
1 'polypeptide(L)' 'MKPLADHFVTVFESLDSKALFCYSPGLCQTPSGRMVGTFDIGGPGVKDLPGIKSTVGDFHGGNIG' A
#
# COMPACT_ATOMS: atom_id res chain seq x y z
N MET A 1 -6.01 -1.83 21.24
CA MET A 1 -6.32 -2.65 20.06
C MET A 1 -5.63 -3.99 20.23
N LYS A 2 -6.31 -5.12 20.00
CA LYS A 2 -5.71 -6.47 20.08
C LYS A 2 -5.90 -7.16 18.71
N PRO A 3 -4.85 -7.75 18.11
CA PRO A 3 -5.00 -8.55 16.90
C PRO A 3 -6.00 -9.71 17.11
N LEU A 4 -6.78 -10.02 16.08
CA LEU A 4 -7.71 -11.17 16.09
C LEU A 4 -7.01 -12.49 15.77
N ALA A 5 -5.84 -12.43 15.13
CA ALA A 5 -5.01 -13.59 14.85
C ALA A 5 -3.62 -13.37 15.48
N ASP A 6 -3.17 -14.36 16.25
CA ASP A 6 -1.84 -14.35 16.87
C ASP A 6 -0.74 -14.76 15.87
N HIS A 7 -1.15 -15.37 14.74
CA HIS A 7 -0.26 -15.79 13.67
C HIS A 7 -0.72 -15.21 12.33
N PHE A 8 0.18 -14.49 11.66
CA PHE A 8 -0.07 -13.91 10.35
C PHE A 8 1.23 -13.84 9.56
N VAL A 9 1.10 -13.66 8.24
CA VAL A 9 2.23 -13.34 7.36
C VAL A 9 2.11 -11.88 6.96
N THR A 10 3.15 -11.10 7.21
CA THR A 10 3.25 -9.72 6.74
C THR A 10 3.56 -9.73 5.24
N VAL A 11 2.59 -9.33 4.41
CA VAL A 11 2.78 -9.23 2.95
C VAL A 11 3.46 -7.90 2.58
N PHE A 12 3.18 -6.84 3.34
CA PHE A 12 3.81 -5.54 3.20
C PHE A 12 3.87 -4.84 4.55
N GLU A 13 4.97 -4.14 4.80
CA GLU A 13 5.14 -3.23 5.92
C GLU A 13 5.77 -1.94 5.39
N SER A 14 5.23 -0.80 5.83
CA SER A 14 5.80 0.49 5.46
C SER A 14 7.19 0.65 6.07
N LEU A 15 8.15 1.11 5.25
CA LEU A 15 9.51 1.39 5.70
C LEU A 15 9.60 2.64 6.59
N ASP A 16 8.64 3.57 6.45
CA ASP A 16 8.50 4.75 7.31
C ASP A 16 7.01 5.12 7.39
N SER A 17 6.33 4.65 8.43
CA SER A 17 4.90 4.90 8.62
C SER A 17 4.53 6.38 8.81
N LYS A 18 5.50 7.28 9.04
CA LYS A 18 5.25 8.73 9.14
C LYS A 18 5.16 9.41 7.78
N ALA A 19 5.76 8.82 6.74
CA ALA A 19 5.84 9.40 5.40
C ALA A 19 5.22 8.53 4.30
N LEU A 20 5.17 7.22 4.52
CA LEU A 20 4.65 6.20 3.62
C LEU A 20 3.49 5.48 4.29
N PHE A 21 2.30 5.75 3.78
CA PHE A 21 1.06 5.24 4.33
C PHE A 21 0.52 4.08 3.50
N CYS A 22 -0.14 3.13 4.16
CA CYS A 22 -0.75 1.96 3.52
C CYS A 22 -2.27 2.04 3.65
N TYR A 23 -2.99 1.99 2.54
CA TYR A 23 -4.45 2.17 2.53
C TYR A 23 -5.16 1.11 1.69
N SER A 24 -6.49 1.05 1.85
CA SER A 24 -7.41 0.34 0.96
C SER A 24 -7.02 -1.11 0.64
N PRO A 25 -6.76 -1.98 1.64
CA PRO A 25 -6.37 -3.36 1.34
C PRO A 25 -7.50 -4.13 0.64
N GLY A 26 -7.16 -4.80 -0.45
CA GLY A 26 -8.03 -5.70 -1.20
C GLY A 26 -7.42 -7.10 -1.28
N LEU A 27 -8.25 -8.13 -1.17
CA LEU A 27 -7.85 -9.53 -1.28
C LEU A 27 -8.79 -10.25 -2.24
N CYS A 28 -8.23 -11.01 -3.17
CA CYS A 28 -8.98 -11.85 -4.09
C CYS A 28 -8.29 -13.20 -4.27
N GLN A 29 -9.09 -14.27 -4.34
CA GLN A 29 -8.61 -15.59 -4.72
C GLN A 29 -8.94 -15.85 -6.19
N THR A 30 -7.93 -16.22 -6.97
CA THR A 30 -8.12 -16.66 -8.36
C THR A 30 -8.77 -18.05 -8.42
N PRO A 31 -9.38 -18.48 -9.54
CA PRO A 31 -9.95 -19.82 -9.67
C PRO A 31 -8.96 -20.97 -9.43
N SER A 32 -7.65 -20.72 -9.65
CA SER A 32 -6.58 -21.69 -9.36
C SER A 32 -6.22 -21.81 -7.88
N GLY A 33 -6.81 -20.98 -7.01
CA GLY A 33 -6.53 -20.93 -5.59
C GLY A 33 -5.43 -19.94 -5.18
N ARG A 34 -4.72 -19.30 -6.12
CA ARG A 34 -3.72 -18.25 -5.79
C ARG A 34 -4.40 -17.01 -5.21
N MET A 35 -3.81 -16.45 -4.16
CA MET A 35 -4.24 -15.20 -3.54
C MET A 35 -3.53 -14.00 -4.19
N VAL A 36 -4.29 -12.93 -4.45
CA VAL A 36 -3.78 -11.63 -4.89
C VAL A 36 -4.18 -10.61 -3.83
N GLY A 37 -3.19 -9.88 -3.32
CA GLY A 37 -3.39 -8.74 -2.44
C GLY A 37 -3.06 -7.44 -3.16
N THR A 38 -3.87 -6.41 -2.93
CA THR A 38 -3.66 -5.05 -3.44
C THR A 38 -3.81 -4.06 -2.30
N PHE A 39 -3.14 -2.93 -2.40
CA PHE A 39 -3.25 -1.82 -1.46
C PHE A 39 -2.72 -0.57 -2.14
N ASP A 40 -3.11 0.60 -1.63
CA ASP A 40 -2.59 1.87 -2.09
C ASP A 40 -1.41 2.29 -1.19
N ILE A 41 -0.38 2.86 -1.81
CA ILE A 41 0.70 3.55 -1.10
C ILE A 41 0.52 5.04 -1.33
N GLY A 42 0.44 5.79 -0.23
CA GLY A 42 0.30 7.25 -0.25
C GLY A 42 1.24 7.94 0.74
N GLY A 43 1.11 9.26 0.84
CA GLY A 43 1.88 10.09 1.75
C GLY A 43 3.05 10.82 1.10
N PRO A 44 3.64 11.80 1.82
CA PRO A 44 4.65 12.69 1.26
C PRO A 44 5.96 12.00 0.85
N GLY A 45 6.25 10.81 1.39
CA GLY A 45 7.45 10.03 1.05
C GLY A 45 7.33 9.26 -0.28
N VAL A 46 6.15 9.20 -0.90
CA VAL A 46 5.94 8.43 -2.14
C VAL A 46 6.79 8.95 -3.30
N LYS A 47 7.07 10.26 -3.33
CA LYS A 47 7.94 10.90 -4.33
C LYS A 47 9.37 10.34 -4.32
N ASP A 48 9.83 9.85 -3.17
CA ASP A 48 11.20 9.34 -2.98
C ASP A 48 11.30 7.83 -3.29
N LEU A 49 10.17 7.16 -3.50
CA LEU A 49 10.15 5.75 -3.90
C LEU A 49 10.58 5.57 -5.36
N PRO A 50 11.30 4.49 -5.70
CA PRO A 50 11.69 4.23 -7.08
C PRO A 50 10.48 3.99 -7.99
N GLY A 51 10.64 4.22 -9.29
CA GLY A 51 9.66 3.92 -10.34
C GLY A 51 8.77 5.10 -10.74
N ILE A 52 7.97 4.89 -11.80
CA ILE A 52 7.09 5.91 -12.37
C ILE A 52 5.96 6.24 -11.40
N LYS A 53 5.60 7.52 -11.34
CA LYS A 53 4.56 8.04 -10.46
C LYS A 53 3.48 8.77 -11.25
N SER A 54 2.26 8.77 -10.71
CA SER A 54 1.11 9.41 -11.35
C SER A 54 1.19 10.93 -11.21
N THR A 55 1.08 11.65 -12.32
CA THR A 55 0.98 13.12 -12.32
C THR A 55 -0.39 13.63 -11.83
N VAL A 56 -1.32 12.72 -11.53
CA VAL A 56 -2.68 13.00 -11.07
C VAL A 56 -2.93 12.30 -9.73
N GLY A 57 -3.62 12.97 -8.80
CA GLY A 57 -3.92 12.45 -7.46
C GLY A 57 -4.82 13.37 -6.65
N ASP A 58 -5.07 12.99 -5.39
CA ASP A 58 -5.91 13.75 -4.46
C ASP A 58 -5.22 15.02 -3.95
N PHE A 59 -5.98 15.95 -3.35
CA PHE A 59 -5.46 17.20 -2.74
C PHE A 59 -4.49 18.02 -3.62
N HIS A 60 -4.85 18.26 -4.89
CA HIS A 60 -4.08 19.08 -5.85
C HIS A 60 -2.65 18.55 -6.15
N GLY A 61 -2.29 17.35 -5.67
CA GLY A 61 -0.98 16.75 -5.86
C GLY A 61 -1.12 15.34 -6.44
N GLY A 62 -0.65 15.15 -7.67
CA GLY A 62 -0.26 13.81 -8.10
C GLY A 62 0.95 13.34 -7.30
N ASN A 63 1.13 12.02 -7.18
CA ASN A 63 2.40 11.42 -6.77
C ASN A 63 3.46 11.85 -7.80
N ILE A 64 4.01 13.05 -7.72
CA ILE A 64 4.82 13.62 -8.79
C ILE A 64 6.29 13.31 -8.50
N GLY A 65 6.82 12.39 -9.30
CA GLY A 65 8.26 12.13 -9.37
C GLY A 65 9.04 13.34 -9.87
#